data_AF-A0A9J7EKK3-F1
#
_entry.id   AF-A0A9J7EKK3-F1
#
_cell.length_a   1.000
_cell.length_b   1.000
_cell.length_c   1.000
_cell.angle_alpha   90.00
_cell.angle_beta   90.00
_cell.angle_gamma   90.00
#
_symmetry.space_group_name_H-M   'P 1'
#
loop_
_entity.id
_entity.type
_entity.pdbx_description
1 polymer ?
#
loop_
_entity_poly.entity_id
_entity_poly.type
_entity_poly.pdbx_seq_one_letter_code
_entity_poly.pdbx_strand_id
1 'polypeptide(L)'
;MSETSYNLSYMCLLPTELLLNIFYYLPAKDLWKIRGVCTRWLTIINEITELDDLWRTFCIREFGTRFTIIARSKQKAGLNYFHLYRSLSLWNRLSDANEDRDEFAAASRMNEEIRNFVILDKNVLGVHKKGAVVYYDMETLKESKREPITGDYSRYTENDVAIVIQSYHLELYLIKKAIFDITSDDSNTTFSNGKLFYLTDDTLYFVTLSDEIYMCNYYKRQLKAHYITRSEDGIMSLGFMNKQLNILTFHRKIYTIVNNEMVFVCALGPDSNLLHQLKEYNFLEQLDWRIYFQWMYVLNHAIPDDGLLRDIIIIRPYGDVYFVGSNWGVLRIYYAPYADGELDIFHTTPVKQYNFMERSDCPVLSTCQILQIDVSEIEDGHLVIVAMPKKIATLKFTHTFNSGPELALVPYRIPQIKL
;
A
#
# COMPACT_ATOMS: atom_id res chain seq x y z
N MET A 1 -55.48 -28.58 -21.50
CA MET A 1 -55.28 -28.54 -20.04
C MET A 1 -53.79 -28.67 -19.81
N SER A 2 -53.21 -27.66 -19.15
CA SER A 2 -51.79 -27.30 -19.19
C SER A 2 -50.92 -28.15 -18.26
N GLU A 3 -49.94 -28.84 -18.84
CA GLU A 3 -48.75 -29.33 -18.15
C GLU A 3 -47.83 -28.14 -17.83
N THR A 4 -48.09 -27.47 -16.71
CA THR A 4 -47.08 -26.59 -16.08
C THR A 4 -46.19 -27.46 -15.22
N SER A 5 -45.06 -27.90 -15.78
CA SER A 5 -44.03 -28.64 -15.06
C SER A 5 -43.56 -27.84 -13.84
N TYR A 6 -43.80 -28.39 -12.66
CA TYR A 6 -43.28 -27.94 -11.38
C TYR A 6 -41.75 -28.02 -11.36
N ASN A 7 -41.05 -27.00 -11.85
CA ASN A 7 -39.66 -26.75 -11.47
C ASN A 7 -39.64 -26.14 -10.06
N LEU A 8 -40.09 -26.90 -9.05
CA LEU A 8 -39.77 -26.58 -7.66
C LEU A 8 -38.26 -26.76 -7.52
N SER A 9 -37.54 -25.64 -7.35
CA SER A 9 -36.13 -25.68 -7.03
C SER A 9 -35.94 -26.51 -5.75
N TYR A 10 -35.32 -27.69 -5.88
CA TYR A 10 -35.07 -28.62 -4.76
C TYR A 10 -34.34 -27.94 -3.59
N MET A 11 -33.58 -26.88 -3.88
CA MET A 11 -32.90 -26.06 -2.90
C MET A 11 -33.87 -25.28 -1.99
N CYS A 12 -35.06 -24.90 -2.47
CA CYS A 12 -36.07 -24.22 -1.64
C CYS A 12 -36.68 -25.14 -0.57
N LEU A 13 -36.56 -26.46 -0.72
CA LEU A 13 -37.07 -27.47 0.22
C LEU A 13 -36.06 -27.84 1.31
N LEU A 14 -34.79 -27.45 1.16
CA LEU A 14 -33.77 -27.73 2.17
C LEU A 14 -34.03 -26.93 3.46
N PRO A 15 -33.74 -27.48 4.65
CA PRO A 15 -33.65 -26.73 5.91
C PRO A 15 -32.66 -25.58 5.82
N THR A 16 -32.85 -24.55 6.66
CA THR A 16 -32.04 -23.33 6.61
C THR A 16 -30.58 -23.62 6.95
N GLU A 17 -30.34 -24.56 7.85
CA GLU A 17 -29.02 -25.02 8.27
C GLU A 17 -28.24 -25.67 7.12
N LEU A 18 -28.93 -26.46 6.28
CA LEU A 18 -28.30 -27.06 5.10
C LEU A 18 -28.02 -26.02 4.02
N LEU A 19 -28.93 -25.05 3.82
CA LEU A 19 -28.69 -23.94 2.91
C LEU A 19 -27.52 -23.06 3.34
N LEU A 20 -27.45 -22.70 4.63
CA LEU A 20 -26.32 -21.98 5.23
C LEU A 20 -25.00 -22.72 4.97
N ASN A 21 -24.96 -24.03 5.26
CA ASN A 21 -23.78 -24.84 5.01
C ASN A 21 -23.37 -24.86 3.54
N ILE A 22 -24.33 -24.99 2.61
CA ILE A 22 -24.03 -24.94 1.18
C ILE A 22 -23.48 -23.56 0.80
N PHE A 23 -24.12 -22.49 1.26
CA PHE A 23 -23.74 -21.12 0.93
C PHE A 23 -22.35 -20.76 1.47
N TYR A 24 -21.94 -21.27 2.63
CA TYR A 24 -20.57 -21.07 3.15
C TYR A 24 -19.47 -21.53 2.21
N TYR A 25 -19.71 -22.53 1.37
CA TYR A 25 -18.72 -23.03 0.41
C TYR A 25 -18.77 -22.32 -0.93
N LEU A 26 -19.75 -21.45 -1.17
CA LEU A 26 -19.83 -20.71 -2.42
C LEU A 26 -18.78 -19.60 -2.47
N PRO A 27 -18.23 -19.30 -3.66
CA PRO A 27 -17.47 -18.08 -3.88
C PRO A 27 -18.32 -16.85 -3.54
N ALA A 28 -17.68 -15.80 -3.00
CA ALA A 28 -18.38 -14.58 -2.62
C ALA A 28 -19.18 -13.97 -3.78
N LYS A 29 -18.61 -13.99 -5.00
CA LYS A 29 -19.30 -13.57 -6.25
C LYS A 29 -20.61 -14.32 -6.52
N ASP A 30 -20.74 -15.58 -6.08
CA ASP A 30 -21.91 -16.41 -6.34
C ASP A 30 -22.95 -16.27 -5.23
N LEU A 31 -22.52 -16.03 -3.98
CA LEU A 31 -23.41 -15.59 -2.88
C LEU A 31 -24.22 -14.36 -3.28
N TRP A 32 -23.60 -13.42 -4.01
CA TRP A 32 -24.31 -12.24 -4.49
C TRP A 32 -25.39 -12.53 -5.51
N LYS A 33 -25.13 -13.43 -6.46
CA LYS A 33 -26.10 -13.78 -7.50
C LYS A 33 -27.32 -14.48 -6.92
N ILE A 34 -27.10 -15.36 -5.95
CA ILE A 34 -28.20 -16.14 -5.38
C ILE A 34 -29.06 -15.34 -4.38
N ARG A 35 -28.59 -14.17 -3.95
CA ARG A 35 -29.36 -13.21 -3.13
C ARG A 35 -30.69 -12.81 -3.77
N GLY A 36 -30.73 -12.71 -5.10
CA GLY A 36 -31.92 -12.33 -5.86
C GLY A 36 -32.92 -13.46 -6.14
N VAL A 37 -32.66 -14.69 -5.69
CA VAL A 37 -33.49 -15.85 -6.05
C VAL A 37 -34.83 -15.88 -5.31
N CYS A 38 -34.83 -15.66 -4.00
CA CYS A 38 -36.05 -15.54 -3.20
C CYS A 38 -35.78 -14.82 -1.87
N THR A 39 -36.84 -14.37 -1.20
CA THR A 39 -36.75 -13.66 0.09
C THR A 39 -36.03 -14.47 1.17
N ARG A 40 -36.24 -15.79 1.22
CA ARG A 40 -35.56 -16.67 2.18
C ARG A 40 -34.04 -16.66 1.98
N TRP A 41 -33.57 -16.74 0.73
CA TRP A 41 -32.14 -16.74 0.44
C TRP A 41 -31.53 -15.37 0.68
N LEU A 42 -32.27 -14.29 0.41
CA LEU A 42 -31.88 -12.94 0.78
C LEU A 42 -31.64 -12.82 2.30
N THR A 43 -32.55 -13.34 3.13
CA THR A 43 -32.38 -13.33 4.60
C THR A 43 -31.14 -14.10 5.03
N ILE A 44 -30.97 -15.32 4.53
CA ILE A 44 -29.80 -16.17 4.83
C ILE A 44 -28.50 -15.45 4.43
N ILE A 45 -28.45 -14.83 3.26
CA ILE A 45 -27.25 -14.13 2.80
C ILE A 45 -26.97 -12.89 3.64
N ASN A 46 -28.00 -12.14 4.03
CA ASN A 46 -27.82 -10.99 4.93
C ASN A 46 -27.21 -11.45 6.28
N GLU A 47 -27.64 -12.59 6.84
CA GLU A 47 -26.98 -13.17 8.03
C GLU A 47 -25.52 -13.52 7.74
N ILE A 48 -25.23 -14.10 6.57
CA ILE A 48 -23.85 -14.39 6.15
C ILE A 48 -23.00 -13.12 6.02
N THR A 49 -23.57 -11.96 5.65
CA THR A 49 -22.81 -10.69 5.57
C THR A 49 -22.32 -10.18 6.92
N GLU A 50 -22.92 -10.64 8.02
CA GLU A 50 -22.51 -10.28 9.39
C GLU A 50 -21.36 -11.17 9.91
N LEU A 51 -21.05 -12.28 9.23
CA LEU A 51 -20.03 -13.24 9.64
C LEU A 51 -18.62 -12.81 9.20
N ASP A 52 -17.98 -11.98 10.02
CA ASP A 52 -16.68 -11.38 9.75
C ASP A 52 -15.57 -12.40 9.37
N ASP A 53 -15.52 -13.55 10.06
CA ASP A 53 -14.52 -14.61 9.81
C ASP A 53 -14.64 -15.26 8.43
N LEU A 54 -15.86 -15.40 7.90
CA LEU A 54 -16.07 -15.95 6.57
C LEU A 54 -15.54 -14.98 5.51
N TRP A 55 -15.87 -13.70 5.63
CA TRP A 55 -15.40 -12.67 4.70
C TRP A 55 -13.90 -12.45 4.79
N ARG A 56 -13.30 -12.59 5.97
CA ARG A 56 -11.86 -12.66 6.13
C ARG A 56 -11.25 -13.80 5.31
N THR A 57 -11.87 -14.98 5.35
CA THR A 57 -11.43 -16.14 4.56
C THR A 57 -11.53 -15.86 3.06
N PHE A 58 -12.61 -15.22 2.60
CA PHE A 58 -12.75 -14.80 1.21
C PHE A 58 -11.68 -13.79 0.77
N CYS A 59 -11.42 -12.75 1.57
CA CYS A 59 -10.37 -11.78 1.27
C CYS A 59 -8.99 -12.46 1.16
N ILE A 60 -8.64 -13.31 2.13
CA ILE A 60 -7.36 -14.02 2.14
C ILE A 60 -7.21 -14.91 0.90
N ARG A 61 -8.28 -15.62 0.53
CA ARG A 61 -8.26 -16.54 -0.62
C ARG A 61 -8.14 -15.80 -1.94
N GLU A 62 -8.81 -14.67 -2.10
CA GLU A 62 -8.92 -13.98 -3.39
C GLU A 62 -7.85 -12.90 -3.59
N PHE A 63 -7.46 -12.19 -2.54
CA PHE A 63 -6.48 -11.09 -2.63
C PHE A 63 -5.15 -11.41 -1.93
N GLY A 64 -5.06 -12.53 -1.22
CA GLY A 64 -3.87 -12.95 -0.49
C GLY A 64 -3.80 -12.38 0.94
N THR A 65 -3.18 -13.16 1.84
CA THR A 65 -3.10 -12.86 3.28
C THR A 65 -2.44 -11.52 3.57
N ARG A 66 -1.27 -11.25 2.98
CA ARG A 66 -0.48 -10.05 3.27
C ARG A 66 -1.22 -8.78 2.87
N PHE A 67 -1.75 -8.74 1.65
CA PHE A 67 -2.47 -7.57 1.15
C PHE A 67 -3.76 -7.34 1.94
N THR A 68 -4.49 -8.41 2.28
CA THR A 68 -5.69 -8.32 3.14
C THR A 68 -5.37 -7.66 4.49
N ILE A 69 -4.25 -8.04 5.13
CA ILE A 69 -3.84 -7.44 6.41
C ILE A 69 -3.49 -5.96 6.25
N ILE A 70 -2.76 -5.59 5.19
CA ILE A 70 -2.40 -4.18 4.90
C ILE A 70 -3.66 -3.34 4.64
N ALA A 71 -4.60 -3.86 3.84
CA ALA A 71 -5.84 -3.16 3.56
C ALA A 71 -6.69 -3.02 4.84
N ARG A 72 -6.69 -4.05 5.69
CA ARG A 72 -7.39 -4.05 6.98
C ARG A 72 -6.84 -3.06 7.99
N SER A 73 -5.52 -2.83 8.06
CA SER A 73 -4.96 -1.83 8.99
C SER A 73 -5.23 -0.40 8.52
N LYS A 74 -5.38 -0.20 7.21
CA LYS A 74 -5.56 1.13 6.60
C LYS A 74 -7.01 1.49 6.28
N GLN A 75 -7.98 0.61 6.53
CA GLN A 75 -9.39 0.92 6.28
C GLN A 75 -9.93 1.97 7.26
N LYS A 76 -11.04 2.61 6.89
CA LYS A 76 -11.82 3.44 7.80
C LYS A 76 -12.26 2.62 9.03
N ALA A 77 -12.19 3.24 10.21
CA ALA A 77 -12.59 2.61 11.46
C ALA A 77 -14.07 2.16 11.41
N GLY A 78 -14.35 0.98 11.96
CA GLY A 78 -15.71 0.43 12.05
C GLY A 78 -16.14 -0.47 10.89
N LEU A 79 -15.36 -0.58 9.81
CA LEU A 79 -15.67 -1.48 8.70
C LEU A 79 -15.34 -2.94 9.05
N ASN A 80 -16.22 -3.87 8.67
CA ASN A 80 -16.01 -5.31 8.79
C ASN A 80 -15.33 -5.87 7.51
N TYR A 81 -14.94 -7.15 7.50
CA TYR A 81 -14.29 -7.78 6.34
C TYR A 81 -15.20 -7.85 5.11
N PHE A 82 -16.52 -7.85 5.30
CA PHE A 82 -17.47 -7.78 4.20
C PHE A 82 -17.36 -6.45 3.44
N HIS A 83 -17.33 -5.31 4.15
CA HIS A 83 -17.13 -4.00 3.52
C HIS A 83 -15.76 -3.90 2.87
N LEU A 84 -14.73 -4.46 3.52
CA LEU A 84 -13.38 -4.53 2.95
C LEU A 84 -13.36 -5.33 1.64
N TYR A 85 -13.96 -6.53 1.62
CA TYR A 85 -14.06 -7.37 0.42
C TYR A 85 -14.75 -6.61 -0.72
N ARG A 86 -15.87 -5.95 -0.41
CA ARG A 86 -16.63 -5.17 -1.39
C ARG A 86 -15.81 -4.02 -1.94
N SER A 87 -15.17 -3.24 -1.08
CA SER A 87 -14.27 -2.15 -1.48
C SER A 87 -13.14 -2.68 -2.37
N LEU A 88 -12.36 -3.67 -1.93
CA LEU A 88 -11.27 -4.25 -2.72
C LEU A 88 -11.70 -4.76 -4.11
N SER A 89 -12.92 -5.29 -4.20
CA SER A 89 -13.49 -5.78 -5.46
C SER A 89 -13.87 -4.67 -6.45
N LEU A 90 -13.90 -3.40 -6.04
CA LEU A 90 -14.33 -2.26 -6.86
C LEU A 90 -13.18 -1.54 -7.57
N TRP A 91 -11.92 -1.87 -7.25
CA TRP A 91 -10.74 -1.31 -7.93
C TRP A 91 -10.77 -1.52 -9.46
N ASN A 92 -11.34 -2.64 -9.93
CA ASN A 92 -11.52 -2.93 -11.35
C ASN A 92 -12.54 -2.01 -12.06
N ARG A 93 -13.34 -1.28 -11.29
CA ARG A 93 -14.38 -0.35 -11.76
C ARG A 93 -14.04 1.09 -11.42
N LEU A 94 -12.77 1.38 -11.12
CA LEU A 94 -12.32 2.73 -10.77
C LEU A 94 -12.73 3.77 -11.82
N SER A 95 -12.74 3.41 -13.11
CA SER A 95 -13.20 4.27 -14.21
C SER A 95 -14.61 4.85 -13.98
N ASP A 96 -15.49 4.07 -13.37
CA ASP A 96 -16.91 4.38 -13.17
C ASP A 96 -17.18 5.07 -11.81
N ALA A 97 -16.15 5.26 -10.98
CA ALA A 97 -16.30 5.83 -9.65
C ALA A 97 -16.61 7.33 -9.72
N ASN A 98 -17.47 7.81 -8.82
CA ASN A 98 -17.62 9.23 -8.55
C ASN A 98 -16.40 9.73 -7.79
N GLU A 99 -15.89 10.88 -8.20
CA GLU A 99 -14.67 11.46 -7.66
C GLU A 99 -14.98 12.70 -6.84
N ASP A 100 -14.41 12.76 -5.64
CA ASP A 100 -14.36 13.97 -4.83
C ASP A 100 -12.89 14.26 -4.47
N ARG A 101 -12.53 15.54 -4.42
CA ARG A 101 -11.15 15.99 -4.23
C ARG A 101 -11.09 17.01 -3.11
N ASP A 102 -10.16 16.81 -2.18
CA ASP A 102 -9.91 17.74 -1.08
C ASP A 102 -8.40 17.89 -0.83
N GLU A 103 -8.00 18.99 -0.19
CA GLU A 103 -6.62 19.33 0.10
C GLU A 103 -6.45 19.85 1.53
N PHE A 104 -5.40 19.40 2.22
CA PHE A 104 -5.11 19.82 3.58
C PHE A 104 -3.60 19.89 3.85
N ALA A 105 -3.24 20.25 5.09
CA ALA A 105 -1.86 20.39 5.54
C ALA A 105 -1.02 21.31 4.64
N ALA A 106 -1.61 22.41 4.16
CA ALA A 106 -0.93 23.36 3.28
C ALA A 106 0.28 24.00 3.97
N ALA A 107 1.44 23.95 3.31
CA ALA A 107 2.68 24.55 3.79
C ALA A 107 2.77 26.01 3.33
N SER A 108 2.64 26.94 4.27
CA SER A 108 2.80 28.37 4.02
C SER A 108 4.27 28.79 4.17
N ARG A 109 5.05 28.04 4.96
CA ARG A 109 6.46 28.34 5.28
C ARG A 109 7.37 27.17 4.91
N MET A 110 8.68 27.45 4.78
CA MET A 110 9.67 26.41 4.43
C MET A 110 9.77 25.28 5.48
N ASN A 111 9.58 25.58 6.77
CA ASN A 111 9.59 24.58 7.82
C ASN A 111 8.33 23.68 7.84
N GLU A 112 7.28 24.09 7.14
CA GLU A 112 6.03 23.33 7.00
C GLU A 112 6.02 22.45 5.76
N GLU A 113 7.05 22.53 4.91
CA GLU A 113 7.13 21.72 3.69
C GLU A 113 7.10 20.23 4.01
N ILE A 114 6.19 19.53 3.35
CA ILE A 114 5.99 18.10 3.56
C ILE A 114 7.15 17.34 2.93
N ARG A 115 7.58 16.29 3.62
CA ARG A 115 8.65 15.37 3.21
C ARG A 115 8.12 13.97 2.99
N ASN A 116 7.19 13.52 3.84
CA ASN A 116 6.57 12.20 3.75
C ASN A 116 5.27 12.19 4.59
N PHE A 117 4.53 11.08 4.53
CA PHE A 117 3.50 10.77 5.53
C PHE A 117 3.40 9.25 5.75
N VAL A 118 2.75 8.88 6.86
CA VAL A 118 2.41 7.50 7.20
C VAL A 118 0.97 7.44 7.67
N ILE A 119 0.16 6.53 7.10
CA ILE A 119 -1.16 6.19 7.63
C ILE A 119 -0.94 5.30 8.86
N LEU A 120 -1.45 5.74 10.00
CA LEU A 120 -1.41 5.02 11.27
C LEU A 120 -2.79 4.41 11.56
N ASP A 121 -2.80 3.47 12.49
CA ASP A 121 -4.02 2.90 13.02
C ASP A 121 -5.01 3.96 13.51
N LYS A 122 -6.30 3.62 13.46
CA LYS A 122 -7.43 4.46 13.89
C LYS A 122 -7.57 5.75 13.09
N ASN A 123 -7.29 5.71 11.79
CA ASN A 123 -7.57 6.80 10.86
C ASN A 123 -6.77 8.09 11.17
N VAL A 124 -5.53 7.93 11.64
CA VAL A 124 -4.61 9.04 11.93
C VAL A 124 -3.50 9.08 10.88
N LEU A 125 -3.15 10.27 10.41
CA LEU A 125 -2.05 10.48 9.47
C LEU A 125 -0.88 11.18 10.15
N GLY A 126 0.28 10.52 10.23
CA GLY A 126 1.53 11.16 10.65
C GLY A 126 2.18 11.85 9.46
N VAL A 127 2.15 13.19 9.42
CA VAL A 127 2.71 14.01 8.33
C VAL A 127 4.08 14.51 8.73
N HIS A 128 5.11 14.03 8.04
CA HIS A 128 6.48 14.50 8.22
C HIS A 128 6.68 15.79 7.43
N LYS A 129 6.77 16.90 8.16
CA LYS A 129 7.16 18.23 7.65
C LYS A 129 8.64 18.48 7.98
N LYS A 130 9.26 19.42 7.28
CA LYS A 130 10.68 19.78 7.48
C LYS A 130 11.01 20.15 8.93
N GLY A 131 10.10 20.77 9.69
CA GLY A 131 10.36 21.17 11.08
C GLY A 131 9.72 20.29 12.14
N ALA A 132 8.84 19.36 11.77
CA ALA A 132 8.12 18.51 12.72
C ALA A 132 7.37 17.36 12.04
N VAL A 133 7.05 16.33 12.80
CA VAL A 133 5.98 15.38 12.46
C VAL A 133 4.69 15.84 13.14
N VAL A 134 3.65 16.11 12.35
CA VAL A 134 2.33 16.58 12.83
C VAL A 134 1.27 15.54 12.48
N TYR A 135 0.31 15.32 13.37
CA TYR A 135 -0.72 14.30 13.19
C TYR A 135 -2.04 14.92 12.73
N TYR A 136 -2.72 14.29 11.77
CA TYR A 136 -4.03 14.69 11.28
C TYR A 136 -5.04 13.57 11.49
N ASP A 137 -6.28 13.92 11.76
CA ASP A 137 -7.42 13.01 11.74
C ASP A 137 -7.95 12.92 10.30
N MET A 138 -7.99 11.72 9.73
CA MET A 138 -8.34 11.51 8.32
C MET A 138 -9.83 11.66 8.01
N GLU A 139 -10.71 11.70 9.01
CA GLU A 139 -12.14 11.93 8.81
C GLU A 139 -12.46 13.43 8.74
N THR A 140 -11.80 14.23 9.58
CA THR A 140 -12.00 15.67 9.67
C THR A 140 -10.97 16.48 8.87
N LEU A 141 -9.87 15.86 8.44
CA LEU A 141 -8.69 16.47 7.82
C LEU A 141 -8.04 17.59 8.65
N LYS A 142 -8.32 17.60 9.96
CA LYS A 142 -7.78 18.58 10.93
C LYS A 142 -6.66 17.96 11.75
N GLU A 143 -5.84 18.82 12.36
CA GLU A 143 -4.79 18.37 13.26
C GLU A 143 -5.38 17.60 14.44
N SER A 144 -4.78 16.44 14.69
CA SER A 144 -5.15 15.54 15.79
C SER A 144 -4.70 16.13 17.12
N LYS A 145 -5.25 15.58 18.22
CA LYS A 145 -4.87 15.96 19.59
C LYS A 145 -3.46 15.49 19.99
N ARG A 146 -2.84 14.62 19.18
CA ARG A 146 -1.50 14.08 19.45
C ARG A 146 -0.45 15.17 19.24
N GLU A 147 0.44 15.31 20.21
CA GLU A 147 1.51 16.30 20.16
C GLU A 147 2.48 16.04 18.99
N PRO A 148 2.97 17.09 18.32
CA PRO A 148 3.93 16.97 17.23
C PRO A 148 5.32 16.58 17.74
N ILE A 149 6.08 15.88 16.90
CA ILE A 149 7.50 15.59 17.17
C ILE A 149 8.34 16.66 16.47
N THR A 150 8.91 17.59 17.21
CA THR A 150 9.65 18.75 16.66
C THR A 150 11.10 18.41 16.31
N GLY A 151 11.52 18.72 15.09
CA GLY A 151 12.89 18.57 14.62
C GLY A 151 12.98 18.51 13.09
N ASP A 152 14.17 18.75 12.55
CA ASP A 152 14.45 18.59 11.10
C ASP A 152 15.10 17.22 10.87
N TYR A 153 14.31 16.33 10.27
CA TYR A 153 14.67 14.93 10.07
C TYR A 153 14.76 14.61 8.58
N SER A 154 15.65 13.68 8.23
CA SER A 154 15.79 13.23 6.85
C SER A 154 14.69 12.23 6.48
N ARG A 155 14.35 11.32 7.41
CA ARG A 155 13.27 10.33 7.24
C ARG A 155 12.52 10.08 8.54
N TYR A 156 11.26 9.72 8.40
CA TYR A 156 10.36 9.32 9.47
C TYR A 156 9.53 8.13 8.99
N THR A 157 9.39 7.13 9.86
CA THR A 157 8.39 6.06 9.73
C THR A 157 7.88 5.70 11.11
N GLU A 158 6.67 5.15 11.17
CA GLU A 158 6.01 4.80 12.41
C GLU A 158 5.05 3.64 12.17
N ASN A 159 5.01 2.70 13.10
CA ASN A 159 3.97 1.68 13.18
C ASN A 159 3.34 1.72 14.58
N ASP A 160 2.48 0.77 14.92
CA ASP A 160 1.72 0.83 16.18
C ASP A 160 2.58 0.78 17.44
N VAL A 161 3.80 0.24 17.36
CA VAL A 161 4.65 -0.04 18.52
C VAL A 161 5.92 0.81 18.56
N ALA A 162 6.40 1.29 17.41
CA ALA A 162 7.68 1.98 17.29
C ALA A 162 7.62 3.19 16.36
N ILE A 163 8.44 4.17 16.68
CA ILE A 163 8.75 5.35 15.86
C ILE A 163 10.22 5.27 15.48
N VAL A 164 10.52 5.46 14.19
CA VAL A 164 11.90 5.48 13.69
C VAL A 164 12.14 6.79 12.95
N ILE A 165 13.16 7.51 13.40
CA ILE A 165 13.54 8.82 12.87
C ILE A 165 15.01 8.76 12.47
N GLN A 166 15.32 9.24 11.27
CA GLN A 166 16.69 9.38 10.80
C GLN A 166 17.05 10.87 10.72
N SER A 167 18.18 11.25 11.31
CA SER A 167 18.70 12.61 11.16
C SER A 167 19.46 12.80 9.84
N TYR A 168 19.79 14.04 9.50
CA TYR A 168 20.73 14.32 8.40
C TYR A 168 22.18 13.95 8.73
N HIS A 169 22.50 13.72 10.01
CA HIS A 169 23.80 13.21 10.47
C HIS A 169 23.87 11.68 10.47
N LEU A 170 22.87 11.00 9.90
CA LEU A 170 22.79 9.53 9.80
C LEU A 170 22.70 8.83 11.17
N GLU A 171 22.21 9.55 12.19
CA GLU A 171 21.77 8.94 13.45
C GLU A 171 20.34 8.41 13.27
N LEU A 172 20.14 7.15 13.62
CA LEU A 172 18.87 6.46 13.54
C LEU A 172 18.30 6.28 14.95
N TYR A 173 17.26 7.04 15.28
CA TYR A 173 16.55 6.97 16.55
C TYR A 173 15.42 5.97 16.45
N LEU A 174 15.38 5.02 17.38
CA LEU A 174 14.29 4.06 17.55
C LEU A 174 13.64 4.33 18.90
N ILE A 175 12.35 4.66 18.89
CA ILE A 175 11.57 5.02 20.07
C ILE A 175 10.39 4.04 20.17
N LYS A 176 10.29 3.29 21.26
CA LYS A 176 9.12 2.47 21.57
C LYS A 176 7.98 3.34 22.06
N LYS A 177 6.79 3.10 21.53
CA LYS A 177 5.55 3.69 22.05
C LYS A 177 5.19 3.00 23.37
N ALA A 178 4.68 3.79 24.32
CA ALA A 178 4.35 3.37 25.69
C ALA A 178 3.11 2.46 25.80
N ILE A 179 2.94 1.52 24.88
CA ILE A 179 1.89 0.49 24.92
C ILE A 179 2.31 -0.68 25.84
N PHE A 180 3.62 -0.85 26.05
CA PHE A 180 4.20 -1.88 26.90
C PHE A 180 4.97 -1.24 28.06
N ASP A 181 4.49 -1.50 29.27
CA ASP A 181 5.12 -1.31 30.59
C ASP A 181 6.07 -0.10 30.77
N ILE A 182 5.60 0.91 31.49
CA ILE A 182 6.22 2.24 31.69
C ILE A 182 7.50 2.18 32.56
N THR A 183 7.97 1.00 32.96
CA THR A 183 9.03 0.84 33.96
C THR A 183 10.45 0.65 33.40
N SER A 184 10.70 0.77 32.08
CA SER A 184 12.04 0.53 31.52
C SER A 184 12.71 1.78 30.96
N ASP A 185 13.89 2.11 31.48
CA ASP A 185 14.83 3.14 31.00
C ASP A 185 15.25 2.95 29.52
N ASP A 186 15.01 1.78 28.91
CA ASP A 186 15.38 1.44 27.52
C ASP A 186 14.24 1.68 26.51
N SER A 187 13.44 2.74 26.67
CA SER A 187 12.33 3.06 25.75
C SER A 187 12.83 3.55 24.38
N ASN A 188 14.04 4.10 24.33
CA ASN A 188 14.65 4.64 23.13
C ASN A 188 16.09 4.15 22.97
N THR A 189 16.58 4.19 21.73
CA THR A 189 17.98 3.94 21.41
C THR A 189 18.37 4.69 20.15
N THR A 190 19.67 4.87 19.96
CA THR A 190 20.24 5.55 18.78
C THR A 190 21.29 4.65 18.16
N PHE A 191 21.25 4.50 16.85
CA PHE A 191 22.26 3.81 16.06
C PHE A 191 22.94 4.79 15.12
N SER A 192 24.26 4.88 15.19
CA SER A 192 25.03 5.81 14.37
C SER A 192 25.35 5.26 12.99
N ASN A 193 25.60 6.15 12.03
CA ASN A 193 25.98 5.84 10.64
C ASN A 193 24.95 5.03 9.84
N GLY A 194 23.67 5.01 10.26
CA GLY A 194 22.61 4.33 9.52
C GLY A 194 22.26 5.11 8.24
N LYS A 195 22.50 4.53 7.05
CA LYS A 195 22.16 5.14 5.75
C LYS A 195 20.79 4.73 5.22
N LEU A 196 20.40 3.49 5.43
CA LEU A 196 19.11 2.92 5.00
C LEU A 196 18.50 2.14 6.17
N PHE A 197 17.17 2.11 6.23
CA PHE A 197 16.46 1.28 7.20
C PHE A 197 15.13 0.80 6.62
N TYR A 198 14.62 -0.29 7.19
CA TYR A 198 13.31 -0.85 6.89
C TYR A 198 12.65 -1.26 8.20
N LEU A 199 11.49 -0.69 8.50
CA LEU A 199 10.69 -1.01 9.67
C LEU A 199 9.65 -2.07 9.31
N THR A 200 9.69 -3.21 9.99
CA THR A 200 8.64 -4.25 9.94
C THR A 200 7.77 -4.15 11.19
N ASP A 201 6.80 -5.06 11.38
CA ASP A 201 5.91 -5.07 12.54
C ASP A 201 6.61 -5.41 13.87
N ASP A 202 7.78 -6.06 13.83
CA ASP A 202 8.52 -6.48 15.04
C ASP A 202 10.00 -6.12 15.08
N THR A 203 10.57 -5.78 13.93
CA THR A 203 12.01 -5.63 13.75
C THR A 203 12.34 -4.41 12.91
N LEU A 204 13.34 -3.63 13.36
CA LEU A 204 13.99 -2.60 12.57
C LEU A 204 15.25 -3.21 11.93
N TYR A 205 15.31 -3.22 10.61
CA TYR A 205 16.53 -3.53 9.86
C TYR A 205 17.19 -2.23 9.43
N PHE A 206 18.50 -2.13 9.53
CA PHE A 206 19.23 -0.96 9.04
C PHE A 206 20.61 -1.31 8.51
N VAL A 207 21.10 -0.47 7.61
CA VAL A 207 22.39 -0.60 6.93
C VAL A 207 23.24 0.61 7.27
N THR A 208 24.50 0.38 7.63
CA THR A 208 25.45 1.45 7.94
C THR A 208 26.17 1.99 6.70
N LEU A 209 26.93 3.06 6.85
CA LEU A 209 27.82 3.58 5.80
C LEU A 209 28.86 2.57 5.30
N SER A 210 29.25 1.58 6.13
CA SER A 210 30.19 0.51 5.77
C SER A 210 29.53 -0.70 5.10
N ASP A 211 28.24 -0.59 4.72
CA ASP A 211 27.43 -1.66 4.13
C ASP A 211 27.24 -2.87 5.06
N GLU A 212 27.34 -2.64 6.38
CA GLU A 212 26.99 -3.62 7.40
C GLU A 212 25.49 -3.57 7.69
N ILE A 213 24.89 -4.73 7.86
CA ILE A 213 23.45 -4.92 8.05
C ILE A 213 23.21 -5.34 9.48
N TYR A 214 22.32 -4.63 10.14
CA TYR A 214 21.93 -4.88 11.52
C TYR A 214 20.41 -5.06 11.63
N MET A 215 19.98 -5.78 12.67
CA MET A 215 18.60 -5.83 13.10
C MET A 215 18.43 -5.44 14.56
N CYS A 216 17.31 -4.82 14.90
CA CYS A 216 16.89 -4.58 16.26
C CYS A 216 15.43 -5.02 16.42
N ASN A 217 15.19 -6.06 17.22
CA ASN A 217 13.85 -6.44 17.62
C ASN A 217 13.41 -5.54 18.79
N TYR A 218 12.38 -4.74 18.58
CA TYR A 218 11.93 -3.75 19.56
C TYR A 218 10.79 -4.24 20.47
N TYR A 219 10.38 -5.50 20.34
CA TYR A 219 9.59 -6.17 21.39
C TYR A 219 10.48 -6.69 22.53
N LYS A 220 11.78 -6.88 22.30
CA LYS A 220 12.73 -7.20 23.38
C LYS A 220 12.87 -6.03 24.34
N ARG A 221 13.01 -6.31 25.64
CA ARG A 221 13.20 -5.29 26.68
C ARG A 221 14.35 -4.34 26.37
N GLN A 222 15.52 -4.89 26.05
CA GLN A 222 16.70 -4.11 25.65
C GLN A 222 16.73 -3.90 24.14
N LEU A 223 16.80 -2.62 23.73
CA LEU A 223 17.02 -2.23 22.34
C LEU A 223 18.49 -2.33 21.99
N LYS A 224 18.88 -3.42 21.32
CA LYS A 224 20.25 -3.63 20.85
C LYS A 224 20.27 -3.98 19.37
N ALA A 225 21.22 -3.38 18.65
CA ALA A 225 21.54 -3.78 17.29
C ALA A 225 22.28 -5.12 17.33
N HIS A 226 21.83 -6.05 16.51
CA HIS A 226 22.47 -7.34 16.28
C HIS A 226 23.00 -7.33 14.86
N TYR A 227 24.32 -7.52 14.73
CA TYR A 227 24.97 -7.64 13.43
C TYR A 227 24.46 -8.89 12.71
N ILE A 228 24.14 -8.73 11.43
CA ILE A 228 23.73 -9.82 10.54
C ILE A 228 24.93 -10.20 9.69
N THR A 229 25.33 -9.30 8.79
CA THR A 229 26.36 -9.53 7.79
C THR A 229 26.77 -8.19 7.15
N ARG A 230 27.75 -8.23 6.25
CA ARG A 230 28.24 -7.08 5.50
C ARG A 230 28.23 -7.41 4.01
N SER A 231 27.73 -6.48 3.20
CA SER A 231 27.78 -6.60 1.75
C SER A 231 29.12 -6.07 1.22
N GLU A 232 29.74 -6.80 0.30
CA GLU A 232 30.90 -6.32 -0.45
C GLU A 232 30.50 -5.33 -1.55
N ASP A 233 29.29 -5.52 -2.09
CA ASP A 233 28.66 -4.62 -3.06
C ASP A 233 27.86 -3.54 -2.31
N GLY A 234 27.93 -2.28 -2.76
CA GLY A 234 27.15 -1.21 -2.13
C GLY A 234 25.64 -1.49 -2.16
N ILE A 235 24.97 -1.35 -1.02
CA ILE A 235 23.53 -1.57 -0.89
C ILE A 235 22.75 -0.34 -1.36
N MET A 236 21.83 -0.55 -2.30
CA MET A 236 20.98 0.49 -2.89
C MET A 236 19.63 0.58 -2.17
N SER A 237 18.98 -0.55 -1.91
CA SER A 237 17.65 -0.59 -1.30
C SER A 237 17.41 -1.86 -0.49
N LEU A 238 16.46 -1.78 0.43
CA LEU A 238 15.99 -2.87 1.28
C LEU A 238 14.55 -3.18 0.92
N GLY A 239 14.23 -4.45 0.83
CA GLY A 239 12.87 -4.96 0.64
C GLY A 239 12.57 -5.99 1.72
N PHE A 240 11.31 -6.14 2.08
CA PHE A 240 10.90 -7.19 3.00
C PHE A 240 9.69 -7.93 2.44
N MET A 241 9.81 -9.24 2.29
CA MET A 241 8.73 -10.11 1.83
C MET A 241 8.86 -11.49 2.48
N ASN A 242 7.72 -12.12 2.78
CA ASN A 242 7.67 -13.50 3.30
C ASN A 242 8.55 -13.72 4.55
N LYS A 243 8.59 -12.72 5.43
CA LYS A 243 9.43 -12.69 6.65
C LYS A 243 10.94 -12.71 6.38
N GLN A 244 11.36 -12.39 5.16
CA GLN A 244 12.76 -12.33 4.76
C GLN A 244 13.13 -10.92 4.32
N LEU A 245 14.33 -10.49 4.70
CA LEU A 245 14.92 -9.25 4.24
C LEU A 245 15.61 -9.52 2.89
N ASN A 246 15.24 -8.73 1.89
CA ASN A 246 15.83 -8.72 0.56
C ASN A 246 16.68 -7.45 0.40
N ILE A 247 17.78 -7.58 -0.33
CA ILE A 247 18.77 -6.53 -0.53
C ILE A 247 19.01 -6.38 -2.02
N LEU A 248 18.87 -5.15 -2.53
CA LEU A 248 19.26 -4.79 -3.88
C LEU A 248 20.56 -3.99 -3.82
N THR A 249 21.57 -4.43 -4.58
CA THR A 249 22.87 -3.76 -4.65
C THR A 249 22.98 -2.84 -5.88
N PHE A 250 23.96 -1.92 -5.87
CA PHE A 250 24.27 -1.07 -7.04
C PHE A 250 24.71 -1.87 -8.27
N HIS A 251 25.20 -3.10 -8.08
CA HIS A 251 25.50 -4.05 -9.15
C HIS A 251 24.29 -4.84 -9.64
N ARG A 252 23.06 -4.41 -9.31
CA ARG A 252 21.79 -5.00 -9.77
C ARG A 252 21.59 -6.46 -9.32
N LYS A 253 22.26 -6.87 -8.25
CA LYS A 253 22.07 -8.21 -7.67
C LYS A 253 21.07 -8.13 -6.52
N ILE A 254 20.19 -9.13 -6.48
CA ILE A 254 19.24 -9.33 -5.40
C ILE A 254 19.75 -10.46 -4.52
N TYR A 255 19.84 -10.17 -3.23
CA TYR A 255 20.17 -11.12 -2.18
C TYR A 255 19.02 -11.22 -1.20
N THR A 256 18.89 -12.36 -0.55
CA THR A 256 17.99 -12.57 0.58
C THR A 256 18.79 -12.97 1.79
N ILE A 257 18.46 -12.40 2.95
CA ILE A 257 19.05 -12.78 4.23
C ILE A 257 18.42 -14.09 4.70
N VAL A 258 19.23 -15.13 4.78
CA VAL A 258 18.86 -16.45 5.32
C VAL A 258 19.89 -16.82 6.37
N ASN A 259 19.44 -17.11 7.59
CA ASN A 259 20.31 -17.48 8.72
C ASN A 259 21.48 -16.49 8.96
N ASN A 260 21.19 -15.20 8.82
CA ASN A 260 22.17 -14.10 8.91
C ASN A 260 23.24 -14.07 7.81
N GLU A 261 23.04 -14.77 6.70
CA GLU A 261 23.93 -14.72 5.54
C GLU A 261 23.22 -14.14 4.31
N MET A 262 23.97 -13.45 3.45
CA MET A 262 23.46 -12.96 2.16
C MET A 262 23.52 -14.08 1.13
N VAL A 263 22.35 -14.62 0.78
CA VAL A 263 22.22 -15.63 -0.26
C VAL A 263 21.84 -14.95 -1.57
N PHE A 264 22.64 -15.13 -2.61
CA PHE A 264 22.35 -14.60 -3.94
C PHE A 264 21.10 -15.27 -4.54
N VAL A 265 20.19 -14.47 -5.08
CA VAL A 265 18.95 -14.96 -5.69
C VAL A 265 18.98 -14.78 -7.20
N CYS A 266 19.13 -13.54 -7.67
CA CYS A 266 19.17 -13.23 -9.09
C CYS A 266 19.90 -11.91 -9.37
N ALA A 267 20.21 -11.67 -10.64
CA ALA A 267 20.67 -10.37 -11.12
C ALA A 267 19.63 -9.80 -12.09
N LEU A 268 19.30 -8.52 -11.94
CA LEU A 268 18.46 -7.81 -12.90
C LEU A 268 19.28 -7.66 -14.17
N GLY A 269 18.91 -8.38 -15.23
CA GLY A 269 19.59 -8.40 -16.52
C GLY A 269 18.80 -7.65 -17.61
N PRO A 270 19.23 -7.76 -18.88
CA PRO A 270 18.43 -7.31 -20.03
C PRO A 270 17.25 -8.24 -20.34
N ASP A 271 17.37 -9.54 -20.02
CA ASP A 271 16.35 -10.55 -20.32
C ASP A 271 15.27 -10.67 -19.24
N SER A 272 15.38 -9.90 -18.16
CA SER A 272 14.45 -9.91 -17.04
C SER A 272 13.51 -8.71 -17.07
N ASN A 273 12.21 -8.92 -16.83
CA ASN A 273 11.30 -7.83 -16.55
C ASN A 273 11.63 -7.18 -15.21
N LEU A 274 12.22 -6.00 -15.29
CA LEU A 274 12.68 -5.22 -14.15
C LEU A 274 11.56 -4.95 -13.13
N LEU A 275 10.41 -4.47 -13.60
CA LEU A 275 9.30 -4.10 -12.71
C LEU A 275 8.76 -5.33 -11.98
N HIS A 276 8.64 -6.45 -12.69
CA HIS A 276 8.14 -7.70 -12.12
C HIS A 276 9.08 -8.23 -11.03
N GLN A 277 10.39 -8.26 -11.28
CA GLN A 277 11.37 -8.70 -10.29
C GLN A 277 11.42 -7.75 -9.08
N LEU A 278 11.44 -6.43 -9.30
CA LEU A 278 11.41 -5.46 -8.19
C LEU A 278 10.13 -5.56 -7.36
N LYS A 279 8.98 -5.91 -7.99
CA LYS A 279 7.73 -6.20 -7.29
C LYS A 279 7.88 -7.42 -6.39
N GLU A 280 8.41 -8.52 -6.95
CA GLU A 280 8.58 -9.78 -6.25
C GLU A 280 9.36 -9.58 -4.95
N TYR A 281 10.46 -8.84 -4.94
CA TYR A 281 11.26 -8.66 -3.72
C TYR A 281 10.89 -7.43 -2.87
N ASN A 282 9.77 -6.77 -3.19
CA ASN A 282 9.23 -5.58 -2.50
C ASN A 282 10.18 -4.35 -2.52
N PHE A 283 10.76 -4.06 -3.68
CA PHE A 283 11.63 -2.89 -3.89
C PHE A 283 10.93 -1.70 -4.57
N LEU A 284 9.81 -1.90 -5.26
CA LEU A 284 9.15 -0.84 -6.05
C LEU A 284 8.87 0.44 -5.24
N GLU A 285 8.38 0.29 -4.01
CA GLU A 285 8.04 1.42 -3.11
C GLU A 285 9.29 2.01 -2.43
N GLN A 286 10.32 1.20 -2.22
CA GLN A 286 11.49 1.55 -1.40
C GLN A 286 12.62 2.21 -2.21
N LEU A 287 12.54 2.10 -3.54
CA LEU A 287 13.50 2.70 -4.45
C LEU A 287 13.21 4.19 -4.65
N ASP A 288 14.25 5.01 -4.54
CA ASP A 288 14.22 6.33 -5.17
C ASP A 288 14.46 6.14 -6.66
N TRP A 289 13.38 6.17 -7.43
CA TRP A 289 13.41 5.91 -8.87
C TRP A 289 14.30 6.89 -9.63
N ARG A 290 14.50 8.12 -9.11
CA ARG A 290 15.41 9.09 -9.73
C ARG A 290 16.84 8.63 -9.63
N ILE A 291 17.25 8.17 -8.44
CA ILE A 291 18.59 7.63 -8.21
C ILE A 291 18.78 6.36 -9.05
N TYR A 292 17.76 5.50 -9.11
CA TYR A 292 17.79 4.29 -9.92
C TYR A 292 18.02 4.60 -11.41
N PHE A 293 17.22 5.51 -12.00
CA PHE A 293 17.38 5.88 -13.41
C PHE A 293 18.70 6.59 -13.71
N GLN A 294 19.15 7.48 -12.83
CA GLN A 294 20.47 8.10 -12.94
C GLN A 294 21.58 7.04 -12.95
N TRP A 295 21.50 6.04 -12.07
CA TRP A 295 22.47 4.95 -12.06
C TRP A 295 22.40 4.06 -13.29
N MET A 296 21.20 3.72 -13.77
CA MET A 296 21.04 2.94 -15.00
C MET A 296 21.63 3.66 -16.21
N TYR A 297 21.46 4.97 -16.28
CA TYR A 297 22.06 5.80 -17.33
C TYR A 297 23.59 5.77 -17.27
N VAL A 298 24.19 5.93 -16.08
CA VAL A 298 25.66 5.88 -15.90
C VAL A 298 26.23 4.51 -16.31
N LEU A 299 25.48 3.43 -16.11
CA LEU A 299 25.88 2.07 -16.49
C LEU A 299 25.59 1.73 -17.96
N ASN A 300 25.17 2.70 -18.79
CA ASN A 300 24.81 2.52 -20.21
C ASN A 300 23.78 1.41 -20.46
N HIS A 301 22.86 1.19 -19.53
CA HIS A 301 21.76 0.26 -19.75
C HIS A 301 20.66 0.91 -20.59
N ALA A 302 20.04 0.12 -21.47
CA ALA A 302 18.88 0.53 -22.24
C ALA A 302 17.72 0.85 -21.26
N ILE A 303 17.32 2.11 -21.23
CA ILE A 303 16.08 2.56 -20.60
C ILE A 303 15.08 2.74 -21.74
N PRO A 304 13.84 2.22 -21.66
CA PRO A 304 12.87 2.41 -22.72
C PRO A 304 12.72 3.91 -23.06
N ASP A 305 12.71 4.25 -24.35
CA ASP A 305 12.83 5.62 -24.85
C ASP A 305 11.55 6.46 -24.70
N ASP A 306 10.46 5.88 -24.20
CA ASP A 306 9.09 6.44 -24.24
C ASP A 306 8.84 7.67 -23.33
N GLY A 307 9.86 8.29 -22.76
CA GLY A 307 9.78 9.57 -22.02
C GLY A 307 9.07 9.53 -20.66
N LEU A 308 8.05 8.68 -20.51
CA LEU A 308 7.23 8.41 -19.32
C LEU A 308 8.03 7.84 -18.14
N LEU A 309 9.26 7.39 -18.38
CA LEU A 309 10.14 6.78 -17.39
C LEU A 309 10.92 7.81 -16.58
N ARG A 310 11.33 8.91 -17.22
CA ARG A 310 12.32 9.83 -16.63
C ARG A 310 11.72 10.77 -15.58
N ASP A 311 10.41 10.89 -15.52
CA ASP A 311 9.72 11.72 -14.54
C ASP A 311 9.27 10.94 -13.30
N ILE A 312 9.32 9.59 -13.30
CA ILE A 312 8.85 8.76 -12.18
C ILE A 312 9.76 8.94 -10.96
N ILE A 313 9.13 9.20 -9.82
CA ILE A 313 9.80 9.30 -8.51
C ILE A 313 9.40 8.14 -7.59
N ILE A 314 8.14 7.74 -7.66
CA ILE A 314 7.57 6.72 -6.78
C ILE A 314 6.65 5.78 -7.54
N ILE A 315 6.77 4.49 -7.27
CA ILE A 315 5.83 3.46 -7.71
C ILE A 315 5.32 2.74 -6.45
N ARG A 316 4.05 2.93 -6.14
CA ARG A 316 3.41 2.27 -5.00
C ARG A 316 2.47 1.16 -5.48
N PRO A 317 2.80 -0.11 -5.24
CA PRO A 317 1.87 -1.20 -5.43
C PRO A 317 0.85 -1.26 -4.28
N TYR A 318 -0.39 -1.60 -4.61
CA TYR A 318 -1.47 -1.85 -3.66
C TYR A 318 -2.38 -2.95 -4.24
N GLY A 319 -2.03 -4.20 -3.95
CA GLY A 319 -2.66 -5.35 -4.62
C GLY A 319 -2.36 -5.34 -6.11
N ASP A 320 -3.40 -5.32 -6.94
CA ASP A 320 -3.29 -5.17 -8.40
C ASP A 320 -3.36 -3.72 -8.88
N VAL A 321 -3.42 -2.75 -7.97
CA VAL A 321 -3.42 -1.33 -8.29
C VAL A 321 -2.01 -0.78 -8.15
N TYR A 322 -1.58 0.03 -9.11
CA TYR A 322 -0.27 0.67 -9.09
C TYR A 322 -0.42 2.17 -9.22
N PHE A 323 0.14 2.89 -8.25
CA PHE A 323 0.18 4.34 -8.25
C PHE A 323 1.59 4.81 -8.64
N VAL A 324 1.67 5.60 -9.69
CA VAL A 324 2.93 6.13 -10.21
C VAL A 324 2.91 7.64 -10.08
N GLY A 325 3.84 8.17 -9.29
CA GLY A 325 3.97 9.59 -9.06
C GLY A 325 5.19 10.17 -9.76
N SER A 326 5.03 11.37 -10.35
CA SER A 326 6.09 12.04 -11.08
C SER A 326 6.69 13.26 -10.36
N ASN A 327 7.83 13.72 -10.85
CA ASN A 327 8.49 14.98 -10.45
C ASN A 327 7.66 16.23 -10.76
N TRP A 328 6.70 16.09 -11.67
CA TRP A 328 5.84 17.16 -12.16
C TRP A 328 4.44 17.10 -11.54
N GLY A 329 4.25 16.43 -10.41
CA GLY A 329 2.94 16.40 -9.75
C GLY A 329 1.88 15.65 -10.55
N VAL A 330 2.29 14.75 -11.44
CA VAL A 330 1.37 13.88 -12.18
C VAL A 330 1.24 12.56 -11.44
N LEU A 331 0.03 12.22 -11.03
CA LEU A 331 -0.34 10.91 -10.50
C LEU A 331 -0.99 10.09 -11.60
N ARG A 332 -0.52 8.87 -11.81
CA ARG A 332 -1.12 7.88 -12.71
C ARG A 332 -1.55 6.65 -11.91
N ILE A 333 -2.77 6.20 -12.12
CA ILE A 333 -3.33 5.02 -11.45
C ILE A 333 -3.54 3.94 -12.51
N TYR A 334 -2.92 2.79 -12.31
CA TYR A 334 -3.05 1.61 -13.16
C TYR A 334 -3.77 0.51 -12.41
N TYR A 335 -4.62 -0.25 -13.12
CA TYR A 335 -5.26 -1.44 -12.58
C TYR A 335 -4.80 -2.65 -13.39
N ALA A 336 -4.23 -3.64 -12.71
CA ALA A 336 -3.67 -4.87 -13.27
C ALA A 336 -2.86 -4.67 -14.58
N PRO A 337 -1.83 -3.79 -14.59
CA PRO A 337 -1.04 -3.50 -15.78
C PRO A 337 -0.06 -4.63 -16.09
N TYR A 338 -0.57 -5.79 -16.50
CA TYR A 338 0.24 -6.96 -16.82
C TYR A 338 0.19 -7.26 -18.32
N ALA A 339 1.37 -7.47 -18.92
CA ALA A 339 1.54 -7.98 -20.28
C ALA A 339 2.20 -9.36 -20.18
N ASP A 340 1.59 -10.39 -20.79
CA ASP A 340 2.06 -11.78 -20.76
C ASP A 340 2.36 -12.33 -19.34
N GLY A 341 1.60 -11.86 -18.35
CA GLY A 341 1.73 -12.27 -16.94
C GLY A 341 2.79 -11.49 -16.15
N GLU A 342 3.55 -10.61 -16.80
CA GLU A 342 4.57 -9.77 -16.16
C GLU A 342 4.09 -8.32 -15.98
N LEU A 343 4.63 -7.62 -15.00
CA LEU A 343 4.23 -6.25 -14.71
C LEU A 343 4.78 -5.31 -15.79
N ASP A 344 3.92 -4.57 -16.47
CA ASP A 344 4.29 -3.62 -17.51
C ASP A 344 3.51 -2.32 -17.39
N ILE A 345 4.05 -1.40 -16.60
CA ILE A 345 3.50 -0.04 -16.43
C ILE A 345 3.92 0.87 -17.60
N PHE A 346 4.99 0.54 -18.31
CA PHE A 346 5.58 1.43 -19.30
C PHE A 346 4.80 1.45 -20.61
N HIS A 347 4.20 0.32 -20.99
CA HIS A 347 3.38 0.23 -22.21
C HIS A 347 1.87 0.12 -21.94
N THR A 348 1.45 0.07 -20.67
CA THR A 348 0.03 0.06 -20.30
C THR A 348 -0.51 1.50 -20.16
N THR A 349 -1.78 1.71 -20.51
CA THR A 349 -2.44 3.01 -20.29
C THR A 349 -2.99 3.12 -18.86
N PRO A 350 -2.84 4.27 -18.18
CA PRO A 350 -3.42 4.47 -16.86
C PRO A 350 -4.95 4.54 -16.92
N VAL A 351 -5.62 4.01 -15.90
CA VAL A 351 -7.08 4.08 -15.75
C VAL A 351 -7.52 5.50 -15.42
N LYS A 352 -6.76 6.20 -14.58
CA LYS A 352 -6.95 7.63 -14.27
C LYS A 352 -5.61 8.34 -14.15
N GLN A 353 -5.61 9.63 -14.49
CA GLN A 353 -4.44 10.50 -14.38
C GLN A 353 -4.85 11.85 -13.80
N TYR A 354 -4.05 12.37 -12.87
CA TYR A 354 -4.26 13.66 -12.21
C TYR A 354 -3.01 14.51 -12.37
N ASN A 355 -3.20 15.81 -12.62
CA ASN A 355 -2.12 16.78 -12.64
C ASN A 355 -2.34 17.81 -11.53
N PHE A 356 -1.45 17.83 -10.54
CA PHE A 356 -1.52 18.74 -9.40
C PHE A 356 -0.72 20.03 -9.59
N MET A 357 -0.16 20.28 -10.78
CA MET A 357 0.54 21.52 -11.12
C MET A 357 -0.38 22.71 -11.41
N GLU A 358 -1.71 22.57 -11.29
CA GLU A 358 -2.69 23.63 -11.57
C GLU A 358 -2.58 24.80 -10.55
N ARG A 359 -1.56 25.65 -10.71
CA ARG A 359 -1.56 27.05 -10.28
C ARG A 359 -1.01 27.93 -11.39
N SER A 360 -1.84 28.88 -11.81
CA SER A 360 -1.56 29.99 -12.74
C SER A 360 -0.54 31.01 -12.22
N ASP A 361 -0.16 30.92 -10.94
CA ASP A 361 0.38 32.06 -10.20
C ASP A 361 1.92 32.12 -10.19
N CYS A 362 2.59 31.14 -10.80
CA CYS A 362 4.05 31.10 -10.85
C CYS A 362 4.55 30.46 -12.17
N PRO A 363 4.92 31.25 -13.19
CA PRO A 363 5.05 30.71 -14.55
C PRO A 363 6.35 29.96 -14.87
N VAL A 364 7.29 29.75 -13.93
CA VAL A 364 8.66 29.41 -14.38
C VAL A 364 9.34 28.19 -13.73
N LEU A 365 9.19 27.84 -12.44
CA LEU A 365 10.14 26.85 -11.86
C LEU A 365 9.68 25.99 -10.65
N SER A 366 8.40 25.87 -10.30
CA SER A 366 8.04 25.05 -9.13
C SER A 366 7.78 23.58 -9.49
N THR A 367 8.81 22.73 -9.35
CA THR A 367 8.63 21.26 -9.35
C THR A 367 7.62 20.88 -8.25
N CYS A 368 6.52 20.19 -8.62
CA CYS A 368 5.48 19.74 -7.70
C CYS A 368 5.59 18.23 -7.47
N GLN A 369 6.78 17.74 -7.09
CA GLN A 369 7.03 16.31 -6.99
C GLN A 369 6.03 15.58 -6.09
N ILE A 370 5.56 14.42 -6.53
CA ILE A 370 4.82 13.50 -5.66
C ILE A 370 5.84 12.80 -4.75
N LEU A 371 5.71 13.04 -3.45
CA LEU A 371 6.63 12.56 -2.43
C LEU A 371 6.24 11.19 -1.89
N GLN A 372 4.95 11.00 -1.69
CA GLN A 372 4.38 9.78 -1.13
C GLN A 372 2.94 9.63 -1.60
N ILE A 373 2.53 8.39 -1.79
CA ILE A 373 1.15 8.01 -2.10
C ILE A 373 0.75 6.95 -1.06
N ASP A 374 -0.51 6.89 -0.65
CA ASP A 374 -1.04 5.76 0.10
C ASP A 374 -2.56 5.67 -0.06
N VAL A 375 -3.13 4.55 0.36
CA VAL A 375 -4.53 4.20 0.15
C VAL A 375 -5.16 3.80 1.49
N SER A 376 -6.36 4.31 1.72
CA SER A 376 -7.25 3.88 2.79
C SER A 376 -8.57 3.40 2.18
N GLU A 377 -9.03 2.21 2.62
CA GLU A 377 -10.29 1.66 2.13
C GLU A 377 -11.49 2.23 2.90
N ILE A 378 -12.51 2.65 2.16
CA ILE A 378 -13.75 3.19 2.71
C ILE A 378 -14.94 2.33 2.28
N GLU A 379 -16.10 2.56 2.87
CA GLU A 379 -17.33 1.88 2.46
C GLU A 379 -17.62 2.18 0.99
N ASP A 380 -17.73 1.13 0.18
CA ASP A 380 -18.05 1.20 -1.25
C ASP A 380 -17.14 2.13 -2.06
N GLY A 381 -15.87 2.22 -1.67
CA GLY A 381 -14.95 3.16 -2.28
C GLY A 381 -13.52 3.09 -1.76
N HIS A 382 -12.74 4.06 -2.20
CA HIS A 382 -11.31 4.18 -1.95
C HIS A 382 -10.94 5.62 -1.64
N LEU A 383 -10.00 5.83 -0.72
CA LEU A 383 -9.39 7.12 -0.45
C LEU A 383 -7.90 7.07 -0.78
N VAL A 384 -7.48 7.76 -1.84
CA VAL A 384 -6.09 7.88 -2.24
C VAL A 384 -5.53 9.19 -1.70
N ILE A 385 -4.42 9.11 -0.97
CA ILE A 385 -3.77 10.24 -0.31
C ILE A 385 -2.43 10.48 -1.02
N VAL A 386 -2.16 11.73 -1.39
CA VAL A 386 -1.00 12.13 -2.18
C VAL A 386 -0.30 13.28 -1.49
N ALA A 387 0.96 13.10 -1.10
CA ALA A 387 1.76 14.18 -0.54
C ALA A 387 2.64 14.85 -1.60
N MET A 388 2.63 16.18 -1.55
CA MET A 388 3.49 17.07 -2.31
C MET A 388 4.14 18.05 -1.33
N PRO A 389 5.24 18.73 -1.70
CA PRO A 389 5.95 19.62 -0.77
C PRO A 389 5.08 20.69 -0.11
N LYS A 390 4.03 21.16 -0.81
CA LYS A 390 3.18 22.26 -0.35
C LYS A 390 1.82 21.86 0.23
N LYS A 391 1.37 20.62 0.06
CA LYS A 391 0.04 20.17 0.49
C LYS A 391 -0.09 18.66 0.41
N ILE A 392 -1.08 18.12 1.12
CA ILE A 392 -1.60 16.77 0.90
C ILE A 392 -2.92 16.88 0.17
N ALA A 393 -3.05 16.16 -0.94
CA ALA A 393 -4.30 16.01 -1.67
C ALA A 393 -4.93 14.65 -1.34
N THR A 394 -6.26 14.62 -1.32
CA THR A 394 -7.05 13.39 -1.17
C THR A 394 -7.96 13.25 -2.38
N LEU A 395 -8.01 12.04 -2.93
CA LEU A 395 -8.90 11.65 -4.01
C LEU A 395 -9.81 10.55 -3.48
N LYS A 396 -11.08 10.88 -3.29
CA LYS A 396 -12.09 9.95 -2.81
C LYS A 396 -12.87 9.40 -4.00
N PHE A 397 -12.82 8.09 -4.17
CA PHE A 397 -13.55 7.34 -5.18
C PHE A 397 -14.73 6.63 -4.52
N THR A 398 -15.96 6.97 -4.92
CA THR A 398 -17.18 6.34 -4.38
C THR A 398 -17.95 5.66 -5.49
N HIS A 399 -18.34 4.41 -5.28
CA HIS A 399 -19.12 3.65 -6.26
C HIS A 399 -20.60 3.68 -5.90
N THR A 400 -21.41 4.36 -6.70
CA THR A 400 -22.86 4.35 -6.57
C THR A 400 -23.46 3.20 -7.36
N PHE A 401 -24.28 2.40 -6.70
CA PHE A 401 -25.05 1.33 -7.34
C PHE A 401 -26.45 1.88 -7.59
N ASN A 402 -26.86 2.03 -8.86
CA ASN A 402 -28.21 2.48 -9.18
C ASN A 402 -29.22 1.50 -8.57
N SER A 403 -29.89 1.94 -7.52
CA SER A 403 -30.82 1.15 -6.73
C SER A 403 -32.13 0.93 -7.49
N GLY A 404 -32.22 -0.17 -8.24
CA GLY A 404 -33.46 -0.89 -8.44
C GLY A 404 -33.53 -2.03 -7.41
N PRO A 405 -34.70 -2.33 -6.80
CA PRO A 405 -34.84 -3.43 -5.85
C PRO A 405 -34.54 -4.83 -6.43
N GLU A 406 -34.33 -4.94 -7.75
CA GLU A 406 -34.00 -6.20 -8.44
C GLU A 406 -32.59 -6.23 -9.08
N LEU A 407 -31.78 -5.15 -9.00
CA LEU A 407 -30.54 -5.04 -9.77
C LEU A 407 -29.39 -4.41 -8.97
N ALA A 408 -28.92 -5.08 -7.92
CA ALA A 408 -27.55 -4.89 -7.43
C ALA A 408 -26.56 -5.71 -8.29
N LEU A 409 -26.52 -5.31 -9.57
CA LEU A 409 -25.49 -5.38 -10.61
C LEU A 409 -24.86 -6.73 -11.06
N VAL A 410 -25.14 -6.99 -12.34
CA VAL A 410 -24.71 -8.07 -13.26
C VAL A 410 -23.22 -7.95 -13.67
N PRO A 411 -22.68 -8.92 -14.44
CA PRO A 411 -21.61 -9.85 -14.07
C PRO A 411 -20.18 -9.31 -14.23
N TYR A 412 -19.26 -9.77 -13.37
CA TYR A 412 -17.82 -9.65 -13.55
C TYR A 412 -17.42 -10.16 -14.95
N ARG A 413 -16.81 -9.30 -15.78
CA ARG A 413 -16.14 -9.75 -17.01
C ARG A 413 -14.93 -10.59 -16.60
N ILE A 414 -15.00 -11.88 -16.93
CA ILE A 414 -13.85 -12.79 -16.91
C ILE A 414 -12.86 -12.27 -17.95
N PRO A 415 -11.58 -12.01 -17.61
CA PRO A 415 -10.55 -11.90 -18.63
C PRO A 415 -10.52 -13.24 -19.37
N GLN A 416 -10.85 -13.23 -20.66
CA GLN A 416 -10.66 -14.42 -21.48
C GLN A 416 -9.16 -14.73 -21.50
N ILE A 417 -8.74 -15.64 -20.63
CA ILE A 417 -7.47 -16.34 -20.80
C ILE A 417 -7.67 -17.16 -22.09
N LYS A 418 -7.08 -16.69 -23.19
CA LYS A 418 -6.85 -17.55 -24.34
C LYS A 418 -5.81 -18.58 -23.88
N LEU A 419 -6.24 -19.83 -23.80
CA LEU A 419 -5.35 -20.99 -23.75
C LEU A 419 -4.37 -20.98 -24.92
#